data_AF-A0A1H4PG71-F1
#
_entry.id   AF-A0A1H4PG71-F1
#
_cell.length_a   1.000
_cell.length_b   1.000
_cell.length_c   1.000
_cell.angle_alpha   90.00
_cell.angle_beta   90.00
_cell.angle_gamma   90.00
#
_symmetry.space_group_name_H-M   'P 1'
#
loop_
_entity.id
_entity.type
_entity.pdbx_description
1 polymer ?
#
loop_
_entity_poly.entity_id
_entity_poly.type
_entity_poly.pdbx_seq_one_letter_code
_entity_poly.pdbx_strand_id
1 'polypeptide(L)'
;MALGVHFQNGRKHEHVALMFERDGSVVGTFNLEGGNPRSLSSARRHADETFLAAGAVVDWLEHIPADEDIDEDYWHINVRVTDDKVTVGAFCEAVKSLRAALCTFRGELGPDRRVEFRQKLLDGQFDDALGTPESDWLECKAELRLGHHDGNDKLTKAVSGFANGRRPGLLAVGLKTEPADGRDVITGITPVAARAHTAERYRKIIDEHISPVVLGLEIDVVPAGCGVVVLISIPAQPEHTKPFVVAKHEGTLIYERRGDRTVRLSTAEIRALLAAGWRN
;
A
#
# COMPACT_ATOMS: atom_id res chain seq x y z
N MET A 1 -33.94 -14.83 19.08
CA MET A 1 -34.46 -13.46 18.77
C MET A 1 -33.36 -12.74 18.02
N ALA A 2 -33.66 -11.88 17.04
CA ALA A 2 -32.65 -11.16 16.27
C ALA A 2 -32.79 -9.65 16.48
N LEU A 3 -31.66 -8.96 16.65
CA LEU A 3 -31.56 -7.51 16.73
C LEU A 3 -30.59 -7.02 15.65
N GLY A 4 -31.09 -6.22 14.72
CA GLY A 4 -30.25 -5.50 13.76
C GLY A 4 -29.81 -4.16 14.34
N VAL A 5 -28.51 -3.88 14.30
CA VAL A 5 -27.92 -2.62 14.75
C VAL A 5 -27.24 -1.96 13.56
N HIS A 6 -27.67 -0.73 13.27
CA HIS A 6 -27.06 0.10 12.24
C HIS A 6 -26.31 1.25 12.90
N PHE A 7 -25.08 1.50 12.51
CA PHE A 7 -24.29 2.61 13.04
C PHE A 7 -23.35 3.18 11.98
N GLN A 8 -22.94 4.42 12.20
CA GLN A 8 -22.00 5.10 11.31
C GLN A 8 -20.55 4.79 11.72
N ASN A 9 -19.72 4.43 10.74
CA ASN A 9 -18.29 4.23 10.89
C ASN A 9 -17.55 5.06 9.84
N GLY A 10 -17.18 6.30 10.21
CA GLY A 10 -16.68 7.29 9.26
C GLY A 10 -17.74 7.66 8.22
N ARG A 11 -17.47 7.35 6.94
CA ARG A 11 -18.39 7.58 5.80
C ARG A 11 -19.27 6.38 5.46
N LYS A 12 -19.03 5.22 6.07
CA LYS A 12 -19.78 3.99 5.80
C LYS A 12 -20.81 3.76 6.90
N HIS A 13 -21.90 3.09 6.54
CA HIS A 13 -22.89 2.58 7.47
C HIS A 13 -22.64 1.09 7.65
N GLU A 14 -22.42 0.67 8.88
CA GLU A 14 -22.23 -0.73 9.22
C GLU A 14 -23.54 -1.32 9.71
N HIS A 15 -23.71 -2.62 9.48
CA HIS A 15 -24.82 -3.40 9.99
C HIS A 15 -24.30 -4.62 10.74
N VAL A 16 -24.76 -4.79 11.97
CA VAL A 16 -24.49 -5.95 12.81
C VAL A 16 -25.82 -6.62 13.15
N ALA A 17 -25.91 -7.92 12.87
CA ALA A 17 -27.00 -8.76 13.34
C ALA A 17 -26.58 -9.46 14.63
N LEU A 18 -27.28 -9.21 15.74
CA LEU A 18 -27.11 -9.92 17.00
C LEU A 18 -28.23 -10.95 17.16
N MET A 19 -27.87 -12.21 17.29
CA MET A 19 -28.78 -13.33 17.46
C MET A 19 -28.69 -13.85 18.90
N PHE A 20 -29.81 -13.83 19.59
CA PHE A 20 -29.98 -14.34 20.95
C PHE A 20 -30.56 -15.74 20.88
N GLU A 21 -29.75 -16.72 21.29
CA GLU A 21 -30.08 -18.13 21.30
C GLU A 21 -30.86 -18.52 22.57
N ARG A 22 -31.51 -19.68 22.52
CA ARG A 22 -32.32 -20.17 23.66
C ARG A 22 -31.49 -20.58 24.87
N ASP A 23 -30.21 -20.90 24.65
CA ASP A 23 -29.26 -21.24 25.71
C ASP A 23 -28.65 -20.01 26.39
N GLY A 24 -29.07 -18.80 25.98
CA GLY A 24 -28.57 -17.52 26.50
C GLY A 24 -27.32 -17.01 25.80
N SER A 25 -26.77 -17.75 24.83
CA SER A 25 -25.64 -17.27 24.04
C SER A 25 -26.07 -16.16 23.07
N VAL A 26 -25.12 -15.27 22.78
CA VAL A 26 -25.32 -14.17 21.82
C VAL A 26 -24.25 -14.27 20.74
N VAL A 27 -24.71 -14.33 19.49
CA VAL A 27 -23.84 -14.40 18.31
C VAL A 27 -24.04 -13.13 17.49
N GLY A 28 -22.94 -12.45 17.18
CA GLY A 28 -22.90 -11.31 16.27
C GLY A 28 -22.37 -11.71 14.90
N THR A 29 -23.11 -11.36 13.86
CA THR A 29 -22.73 -11.56 12.45
C THR A 29 -22.72 -10.22 11.74
N PHE A 30 -21.65 -9.93 11.00
CA PHE A 30 -21.54 -8.71 10.22
C PHE A 30 -20.58 -8.90 9.03
N ASN A 31 -20.77 -8.04 8.04
CA ASN A 31 -19.88 -7.92 6.89
C ASN A 31 -19.12 -6.61 6.98
N LEU A 32 -17.84 -6.63 6.65
CA LEU A 32 -17.05 -5.41 6.47
C LEU A 32 -16.61 -5.30 5.02
N GLU A 33 -17.22 -4.35 4.31
CA GLU A 33 -16.86 -4.03 2.92
C GLU A 33 -15.42 -3.54 2.79
N GLY A 34 -14.71 -4.09 1.81
CA GLY A 34 -13.32 -3.84 1.46
C GLY A 34 -12.33 -4.71 2.22
N GLY A 35 -11.09 -4.75 1.71
CA GLY A 35 -9.99 -5.40 2.39
C GLY A 35 -8.89 -5.82 1.42
N ASN A 36 -7.65 -5.87 1.91
CA ASN A 36 -6.62 -6.69 1.29
C ASN A 36 -5.74 -7.19 2.44
N PRO A 37 -6.07 -8.36 3.02
CA PRO A 37 -5.33 -8.87 4.16
C PRO A 37 -3.88 -9.12 3.77
N ARG A 38 -2.95 -8.74 4.64
CA ARG A 38 -1.56 -9.25 4.56
C ARG A 38 -1.54 -10.78 4.53
N SER A 39 -2.43 -11.40 5.33
CA SER A 39 -2.79 -12.83 5.30
C SER A 39 -4.05 -13.06 6.13
N LEU A 40 -4.77 -14.16 5.90
CA LEU A 40 -5.90 -14.58 6.75
C LEU A 40 -5.48 -14.74 8.23
N SER A 41 -4.27 -15.27 8.48
CA SER A 41 -3.74 -15.43 9.84
C SER A 41 -3.55 -14.10 10.55
N SER A 42 -3.08 -13.07 9.84
CA SER A 42 -2.92 -11.73 10.43
C SER A 42 -4.27 -11.08 10.71
N ALA A 43 -5.24 -11.23 9.81
CA ALA A 43 -6.59 -10.73 10.01
C ALA A 43 -7.26 -11.40 11.22
N ARG A 44 -7.13 -12.74 11.31
CA ARG A 44 -7.66 -13.52 12.44
C ARG A 44 -7.07 -13.09 13.76
N ARG A 45 -5.74 -12.98 13.87
CA ARG A 45 -5.08 -12.48 15.09
C ARG A 45 -5.64 -11.13 15.55
N HIS A 46 -5.79 -10.19 14.63
CA HIS A 46 -6.29 -8.85 14.97
C HIS A 46 -7.75 -8.86 15.41
N ALA A 47 -8.58 -9.68 14.76
CA ALA A 47 -9.98 -9.88 15.15
C ALA A 47 -10.08 -10.53 16.53
N ASP A 48 -9.28 -11.56 16.81
CA ASP A 48 -9.23 -12.22 18.11
C ASP A 48 -8.81 -11.22 19.21
N GLU A 49 -7.75 -10.44 18.99
CA GLU A 49 -7.30 -9.40 19.94
C GLU A 49 -8.38 -8.34 20.20
N THR A 50 -9.04 -7.87 19.14
CA THR A 50 -10.06 -6.81 19.21
C THR A 50 -11.29 -7.29 19.98
N PHE A 51 -11.81 -8.48 19.65
CA PHE A 51 -13.03 -8.99 20.28
C PHE A 51 -12.79 -9.56 21.67
N LEU A 52 -11.61 -10.12 21.95
CA LEU A 52 -11.27 -10.55 23.30
C LEU A 52 -11.28 -9.37 24.26
N ALA A 53 -10.74 -8.22 23.86
CA ALA A 53 -10.79 -6.98 24.63
C ALA A 53 -12.22 -6.46 24.84
N ALA A 54 -13.14 -6.81 23.94
CA ALA A 54 -14.55 -6.47 24.00
C ALA A 54 -15.44 -7.56 24.65
N GLY A 55 -14.84 -8.57 25.29
CA GLY A 55 -15.59 -9.64 25.99
C GLY A 55 -16.26 -10.66 25.06
N ALA A 56 -15.73 -10.84 23.86
CA ALA A 56 -16.25 -11.75 22.84
C ALA A 56 -15.12 -12.54 22.17
N VAL A 57 -15.47 -13.60 21.44
CA VAL A 57 -14.51 -14.43 20.70
C VAL A 57 -14.95 -14.58 19.25
N VAL A 58 -13.99 -14.53 18.33
CA VAL A 58 -14.28 -14.76 16.91
C VAL A 58 -14.43 -16.25 16.69
N ASP A 59 -15.59 -16.69 16.20
CA ASP A 59 -15.81 -18.08 15.80
C ASP A 59 -15.31 -18.29 14.38
N TRP A 60 -15.77 -17.43 13.46
CA TRP A 60 -15.52 -17.54 12.04
C TRP A 60 -15.08 -16.19 11.47
N LEU A 61 -14.11 -16.23 10.57
CA LEU A 61 -13.63 -15.06 9.85
C LEU A 61 -13.13 -15.50 8.47
N GLU A 62 -13.67 -14.89 7.43
CA GLU A 62 -13.39 -15.22 6.05
C GLU A 62 -13.28 -13.94 5.21
N HIS A 63 -12.38 -13.95 4.24
CA HIS A 63 -12.29 -12.92 3.21
C HIS A 63 -12.90 -13.45 1.92
N ILE A 64 -13.88 -12.72 1.39
CA ILE A 64 -14.57 -13.06 0.15
C ILE A 64 -14.14 -12.02 -0.89
N PRO A 65 -13.35 -12.42 -1.90
CA PRO A 65 -12.88 -11.50 -2.94
C PRO A 65 -14.01 -11.12 -3.91
N ALA A 66 -13.91 -9.95 -4.52
CA ALA A 66 -14.75 -9.53 -5.62
C ALA A 66 -14.56 -10.44 -6.84
N ASP A 67 -15.66 -10.75 -7.51
CA ASP A 67 -15.71 -11.53 -8.74
C ASP A 67 -16.88 -11.07 -9.64
N GLU A 68 -17.35 -11.90 -10.58
CA GLU A 68 -18.46 -11.53 -11.47
C GLU A 68 -19.82 -11.42 -10.74
N ASP A 69 -19.96 -12.05 -9.58
CA ASP A 69 -21.17 -12.06 -8.76
C ASP A 69 -21.07 -11.13 -7.53
N ILE A 70 -19.85 -10.66 -7.20
CA ILE A 70 -19.55 -9.86 -6.01
C ILE A 70 -18.87 -8.55 -6.41
N ASP A 71 -19.57 -7.43 -6.22
CA ASP A 71 -19.13 -6.09 -6.63
C ASP A 71 -17.83 -5.61 -5.93
N GLU A 72 -17.61 -6.02 -4.68
CA GLU A 72 -16.43 -5.62 -3.89
C GLU A 72 -15.99 -6.68 -2.87
N ASP A 73 -14.68 -6.74 -2.59
CA ASP A 73 -14.11 -7.58 -1.54
C ASP A 73 -14.82 -7.31 -0.21
N TYR A 74 -15.09 -8.32 0.60
CA TYR A 74 -15.60 -8.11 1.96
C TYR A 74 -15.13 -9.19 2.93
N TRP A 75 -15.20 -8.86 4.22
CA TRP A 75 -15.00 -9.81 5.30
C TRP A 75 -16.34 -10.29 5.85
N HIS A 76 -16.49 -11.59 6.01
CA HIS A 76 -17.62 -12.18 6.73
C HIS A 76 -17.15 -12.69 8.09
N ILE A 77 -17.75 -12.18 9.17
CA ILE A 77 -17.26 -12.41 10.53
C ILE A 77 -18.42 -12.83 11.44
N ASN A 78 -18.18 -13.91 12.20
CA ASN A 78 -19.05 -14.35 13.28
C ASN A 78 -18.31 -14.31 14.61
N VAL A 79 -18.95 -13.72 15.61
CA VAL A 79 -18.39 -13.51 16.94
C VAL A 79 -19.39 -14.01 17.98
N ARG A 80 -18.92 -14.73 18.99
CA ARG A 80 -19.72 -15.12 20.15
C ARG A 80 -19.38 -14.23 21.33
N VAL A 81 -20.39 -13.63 21.95
CA VAL A 81 -20.22 -12.88 23.19
C VAL A 81 -20.01 -13.87 24.34
N THR A 82 -18.95 -13.66 25.13
CA THR A 82 -18.58 -14.55 26.24
C THR A 82 -18.72 -13.90 27.61
N ASP A 83 -18.80 -12.57 27.66
CA ASP A 83 -19.02 -11.79 28.89
C ASP A 83 -20.42 -11.14 28.83
N ASP A 84 -21.22 -11.37 29.87
CA ASP A 84 -22.60 -10.88 29.97
C ASP A 84 -22.69 -9.36 30.22
N LYS A 85 -21.56 -8.72 30.51
CA LYS A 85 -21.44 -7.26 30.68
C LYS A 85 -21.20 -6.52 29.37
N VAL A 86 -20.98 -7.24 28.27
CA VAL A 86 -20.73 -6.61 26.97
C VAL A 86 -21.97 -5.84 26.53
N THR A 87 -21.79 -4.55 26.31
CA THR A 87 -22.85 -3.69 25.78
C THR A 87 -22.83 -3.73 24.26
N VAL A 88 -24.00 -3.50 23.64
CA VAL A 88 -24.09 -3.33 22.18
C VAL A 88 -23.15 -2.22 21.71
N GLY A 89 -23.00 -1.13 22.49
CA GLY A 89 -22.07 -0.05 22.17
C GLY A 89 -20.61 -0.51 22.13
N ALA A 90 -20.14 -1.24 23.15
CA ALA A 90 -18.78 -1.79 23.17
C ALA A 90 -18.54 -2.76 22.01
N PHE A 91 -19.52 -3.59 21.68
CA PHE A 91 -19.45 -4.47 20.52
C PHE A 91 -19.33 -3.68 19.20
N CYS A 92 -20.14 -2.63 19.01
CA CYS A 92 -20.05 -1.77 17.84
C CYS A 92 -18.69 -1.05 17.75
N GLU A 93 -18.11 -0.58 18.86
CA GLU A 93 -16.76 0.01 18.86
C GLU A 93 -15.67 -1.01 18.50
N ALA A 94 -15.82 -2.26 18.91
CA ALA A 94 -14.94 -3.35 18.48
C ALA A 94 -15.06 -3.59 16.97
N VAL A 95 -16.27 -3.61 16.41
CA VAL A 95 -16.49 -3.70 14.95
C VAL A 95 -15.85 -2.51 14.22
N LYS A 96 -15.97 -1.29 14.75
CA LYS A 96 -15.33 -0.10 14.17
C LYS A 96 -13.81 -0.23 14.15
N SER A 97 -13.23 -0.64 15.27
CA SER A 97 -11.79 -0.84 15.44
C SER A 97 -11.29 -1.93 14.49
N LEU A 98 -12.02 -3.03 14.36
CA LEU A 98 -11.66 -4.11 13.44
C LEU A 98 -11.72 -3.66 11.98
N ARG A 99 -12.74 -2.89 11.59
CA ARG A 99 -12.80 -2.31 10.24
C ARG A 99 -11.58 -1.46 9.93
N ALA A 100 -11.16 -0.61 10.87
CA ALA A 100 -9.98 0.22 10.71
C ALA A 100 -8.71 -0.61 10.46
N ALA A 101 -8.65 -1.84 10.96
CA ALA A 101 -7.52 -2.75 10.75
C ALA A 101 -7.63 -3.61 9.48
N LEU A 102 -8.82 -4.16 9.19
CA LEU A 102 -9.03 -5.12 8.10
C LEU A 102 -9.36 -4.46 6.75
N CYS A 103 -10.15 -3.39 6.81
CA CYS A 103 -10.75 -2.75 5.65
C CYS A 103 -10.11 -1.39 5.36
N THR A 104 -8.81 -1.22 5.67
CA THR A 104 -8.04 -0.09 5.16
C THR A 104 -8.10 -0.13 3.63
N PHE A 105 -9.08 0.58 3.09
CA PHE A 105 -9.30 0.73 1.66
C PHE A 105 -8.04 1.31 1.05
N ARG A 106 -7.76 0.91 -0.19
CA ARG A 106 -6.79 1.56 -1.08
C ARG A 106 -7.24 3.01 -1.36
N GLY A 107 -7.03 3.92 -0.41
CA GLY A 107 -7.13 5.37 -0.65
C GLY A 107 -7.98 6.22 0.29
N GLU A 108 -8.62 5.71 1.34
CA GLU A 108 -9.29 6.59 2.33
C GLU A 108 -8.95 6.23 3.79
N LEU A 109 -8.24 7.16 4.44
CA LEU A 109 -8.19 7.41 5.90
C LEU A 109 -7.84 6.25 6.86
N GLY A 110 -7.20 5.18 6.39
CA GLY A 110 -6.31 4.39 7.24
C GLY A 110 -4.97 5.12 7.43
N PRO A 111 -4.14 4.77 8.45
CA PRO A 111 -2.77 5.27 8.47
C PRO A 111 -2.13 4.91 7.13
N ASP A 112 -1.53 5.91 6.49
CA ASP A 112 -1.00 5.75 5.16
C ASP A 112 0.06 4.64 5.21
N ARG A 113 -0.26 3.45 4.68
CA ARG A 113 0.61 2.27 4.73
C ARG A 113 2.00 2.58 4.18
N ARG A 114 2.12 3.54 3.25
CA ARG A 114 3.40 4.05 2.74
C ARG A 114 4.17 4.78 3.83
N VAL A 115 3.51 5.65 4.60
CA VAL A 115 4.11 6.39 5.71
C VAL A 115 4.55 5.45 6.82
N GLU A 116 3.69 4.50 7.22
CA GLU A 116 4.07 3.49 8.22
C GLU A 116 5.22 2.61 7.75
N PHE A 117 5.13 2.09 6.51
CA PHE A 117 6.18 1.25 5.93
C PHE A 117 7.50 2.01 5.83
N ARG A 118 7.47 3.26 5.34
CA ARG A 118 8.65 4.13 5.32
C ARG A 118 9.18 4.35 6.73
N GLN A 119 8.34 4.67 7.70
CA GLN A 119 8.78 4.95 9.07
C GLN A 119 9.46 3.72 9.69
N LYS A 120 8.90 2.52 9.52
CA LYS A 120 9.55 1.27 9.95
C LYS A 120 10.93 1.09 9.34
N LEU A 121 11.06 1.36 8.05
CA LEU A 121 12.35 1.30 7.36
C LEU A 121 13.33 2.36 7.88
N LEU A 122 12.88 3.59 8.14
CA LEU A 122 13.69 4.65 8.75
C LEU A 122 14.17 4.26 10.15
N ASP A 123 13.33 3.57 10.92
CA ASP A 123 13.63 3.06 12.26
C ASP A 123 14.52 1.80 12.24
N GLY A 124 14.92 1.33 11.06
CA GLY A 124 15.77 0.15 10.88
C GLY A 124 15.06 -1.19 11.05
N GLN A 125 13.73 -1.20 11.10
CA GLN A 125 12.90 -2.40 11.23
C GLN A 125 12.72 -3.10 9.88
N PHE A 126 13.82 -3.52 9.26
CA PHE A 126 13.82 -4.07 7.90
C PHE A 126 13.12 -5.43 7.78
N ASP A 127 13.16 -6.26 8.82
CA ASP A 127 12.54 -7.59 8.81
C ASP A 127 11.01 -7.52 8.63
N ASP A 128 10.38 -6.44 9.09
CA ASP A 128 8.96 -6.17 8.92
C ASP A 128 8.56 -5.91 7.45
N ALA A 129 9.53 -5.65 6.57
CA ALA A 129 9.29 -5.47 5.15
C ALA A 129 9.18 -6.81 4.40
N LEU A 130 9.72 -7.89 4.96
CA LEU A 130 9.68 -9.21 4.33
C LEU A 130 8.24 -9.69 4.12
N GLY A 131 7.96 -10.27 2.96
CA GLY A 131 6.62 -10.70 2.56
C GLY A 131 5.71 -9.56 2.07
N THR A 132 6.17 -8.30 2.08
CA THR A 132 5.39 -7.19 1.51
C THR A 132 5.47 -7.23 -0.02
N PRO A 133 4.34 -7.28 -0.74
CA PRO A 133 4.33 -7.20 -2.21
C PRO A 133 4.60 -5.78 -2.69
N GLU A 134 5.27 -5.66 -3.84
CA GLU A 134 5.24 -4.45 -4.64
C GLU A 134 3.80 -4.09 -5.02
N SER A 135 3.56 -2.80 -5.24
CA SER A 135 2.22 -2.27 -5.41
C SER A 135 2.22 -0.99 -6.22
N ASP A 136 1.06 -0.36 -6.34
CA ASP A 136 0.90 0.92 -7.03
C ASP A 136 1.69 2.08 -6.41
N TRP A 137 2.15 1.92 -5.16
CA TRP A 137 2.90 2.93 -4.42
C TRP A 137 4.29 2.46 -3.97
N LEU A 138 4.64 1.17 -4.10
CA LEU A 138 5.92 0.62 -3.68
C LEU A 138 6.63 -0.05 -4.85
N GLU A 139 7.87 0.34 -5.10
CA GLU A 139 8.80 -0.39 -5.99
C GLU A 139 10.11 -0.63 -5.27
N CYS A 140 10.65 -1.84 -5.39
CA CYS A 140 11.89 -2.25 -4.77
C CYS A 140 12.97 -2.54 -5.82
N LYS A 141 14.22 -2.34 -5.43
CA LYS A 141 15.40 -2.72 -6.20
C LYS A 141 16.44 -3.28 -5.25
N ALA A 142 16.98 -4.45 -5.53
CA ALA A 142 18.07 -5.01 -4.71
C ALA A 142 19.33 -4.13 -4.80
N GLU A 143 19.64 -3.62 -5.99
CA GLU A 143 20.78 -2.74 -6.25
C GLU A 143 20.48 -1.82 -7.44
N LEU A 144 21.10 -0.63 -7.45
CA LEU A 144 21.16 0.25 -8.63
C LEU A 144 22.61 0.67 -8.89
N ARG A 145 23.13 0.36 -10.07
CA ARG A 145 24.48 0.78 -10.49
C ARG A 145 24.49 2.25 -10.91
N LEU A 146 24.40 3.16 -9.94
CA LEU A 146 24.34 4.60 -10.20
C LEU A 146 25.55 5.07 -11.01
N GLY A 147 25.33 5.95 -11.99
CA GLY A 147 26.37 6.42 -12.92
C GLY A 147 26.60 5.49 -14.11
N HIS A 148 26.05 4.28 -14.11
CA HIS A 148 25.93 3.46 -15.32
C HIS A 148 24.56 3.66 -15.96
N HIS A 149 24.50 3.52 -17.29
CA HIS A 149 23.27 3.69 -18.07
C HIS A 149 22.11 2.86 -17.50
N ASP A 150 22.29 1.55 -17.29
CA ASP A 150 21.24 0.66 -16.76
C ASP A 150 20.72 1.08 -15.37
N GLY A 151 21.61 1.49 -14.47
CA GLY A 151 21.22 1.93 -13.12
C GLY A 151 20.46 3.25 -13.14
N ASN A 152 20.94 4.21 -13.93
CA ASN A 152 20.27 5.50 -14.11
C ASN A 152 18.91 5.33 -14.80
N ASP A 153 18.80 4.42 -15.77
CA ASP A 153 17.57 4.11 -16.47
C ASP A 153 16.51 3.53 -15.54
N LYS A 154 16.90 2.58 -14.68
CA LYS A 154 15.98 2.00 -13.69
C LYS A 154 15.50 3.04 -12.69
N LEU A 155 16.40 3.89 -12.19
CA LEU A 155 16.06 4.97 -11.28
C LEU A 155 15.09 5.97 -11.92
N THR A 156 15.47 6.49 -13.08
CA THR A 156 14.70 7.54 -13.77
C THR A 156 13.35 7.03 -14.25
N LYS A 157 13.28 5.79 -14.74
CA LYS A 157 12.02 5.11 -15.06
C LYS A 157 11.08 5.05 -13.85
N ALA A 158 11.55 4.52 -12.71
CA ALA A 158 10.70 4.37 -11.53
C ALA A 158 10.21 5.74 -11.00
N VAL A 159 11.12 6.71 -10.85
CA VAL A 159 10.79 8.05 -10.34
C VAL A 159 9.81 8.78 -11.26
N SER A 160 10.08 8.80 -12.57
CA SER A 160 9.17 9.44 -13.55
C SER A 160 7.81 8.74 -13.63
N GLY A 161 7.79 7.40 -13.52
CA GLY A 161 6.56 6.62 -13.46
C GLY A 161 5.67 7.02 -12.27
N PHE A 162 6.24 7.10 -11.07
CA PHE A 162 5.52 7.57 -9.88
C PHE A 162 5.11 9.04 -9.99
N ALA A 163 5.98 9.92 -10.50
CA ALA A 163 5.68 11.34 -10.68
C ALA A 163 4.51 11.57 -11.66
N ASN A 164 4.39 10.74 -12.69
CA ASN A 164 3.24 10.74 -13.61
C ASN A 164 2.00 10.02 -13.05
N GLY A 165 2.17 9.18 -12.03
CA GLY A 165 1.09 8.48 -11.35
C GLY A 165 0.14 9.42 -10.61
N ARG A 166 -1.04 8.90 -10.26
CA ARG A 166 -2.06 9.65 -9.48
C ARG A 166 -1.77 9.71 -7.99
N ARG A 167 -0.88 8.85 -7.49
CA ARG A 167 -0.63 8.63 -6.06
C ARG A 167 0.85 8.81 -5.75
N PRO A 168 1.21 9.25 -4.53
CA PRO A 168 2.60 9.28 -4.12
C PRO A 168 3.19 7.86 -4.04
N GLY A 169 4.47 7.74 -4.38
CA GLY A 169 5.21 6.48 -4.42
C GLY A 169 6.42 6.46 -3.48
N LEU A 170 6.91 5.25 -3.23
CA LEU A 170 8.13 4.96 -2.51
C LEU A 170 8.98 4.00 -3.34
N LEU A 171 10.18 4.42 -3.67
CA LEU A 171 11.20 3.56 -4.26
C LEU A 171 12.21 3.19 -3.16
N ALA A 172 12.35 1.89 -2.88
CA ALA A 172 13.30 1.37 -1.91
C ALA A 172 14.42 0.61 -2.60
N VAL A 173 15.67 1.02 -2.35
CA VAL A 173 16.87 0.40 -2.91
C VAL A 173 17.65 -0.31 -1.81
N GLY A 174 18.03 -1.54 -2.06
CA GLY A 174 18.57 -2.46 -1.06
C GLY A 174 17.56 -3.51 -0.58
N LEU A 175 16.42 -3.65 -1.25
CA LEU A 175 15.40 -4.67 -0.96
C LEU A 175 15.28 -5.62 -2.15
N LYS A 176 15.47 -6.92 -1.91
CA LYS A 176 15.35 -7.98 -2.92
C LYS A 176 13.90 -8.44 -3.00
N THR A 177 13.40 -8.56 -4.23
CA THR A 177 12.09 -9.12 -4.51
C THR A 177 12.19 -10.38 -5.36
N GLU A 178 11.21 -11.28 -5.22
CA GLU A 178 11.00 -12.45 -6.07
C GLU A 178 9.52 -12.57 -6.44
N PRO A 179 9.19 -13.10 -7.64
CA PRO A 179 7.79 -13.30 -8.03
C PRO A 179 7.08 -14.33 -7.15
N ALA A 180 5.92 -13.96 -6.60
CA ALA A 180 5.00 -14.84 -5.88
C ALA A 180 3.55 -14.42 -6.18
N ASP A 181 2.70 -15.39 -6.57
CA ASP A 181 1.28 -15.18 -6.90
C ASP A 181 1.01 -14.01 -7.87
N GLY A 182 1.89 -13.87 -8.87
CA GLY A 182 1.77 -12.85 -9.92
C GLY A 182 2.24 -11.45 -9.52
N ARG A 183 2.85 -11.27 -8.34
CA ARG A 183 3.44 -10.01 -7.87
C ARG A 183 4.87 -10.21 -7.40
N ASP A 184 5.67 -9.16 -7.43
CA ASP A 184 7.02 -9.19 -6.86
C ASP A 184 6.93 -8.94 -5.35
N VAL A 185 7.44 -9.87 -4.53
CA VAL A 185 7.36 -9.82 -3.06
C VAL A 185 8.75 -9.68 -2.47
N ILE A 186 8.90 -8.85 -1.43
CA ILE A 186 10.20 -8.66 -0.76
C ILE A 186 10.60 -9.96 -0.04
N THR A 187 11.72 -10.53 -0.44
CA THR A 187 12.25 -11.79 0.11
C THR A 187 13.55 -11.60 0.89
N GLY A 188 14.18 -10.43 0.81
CA GLY A 188 15.41 -10.19 1.56
C GLY A 188 15.88 -8.74 1.55
N ILE A 189 16.75 -8.44 2.51
CA ILE A 189 17.42 -7.15 2.62
C ILE A 189 18.83 -7.31 2.04
N THR A 190 19.18 -6.50 1.05
CA THR A 190 20.48 -6.50 0.37
C THR A 190 21.08 -5.11 0.47
N PRO A 191 21.67 -4.73 1.62
CA PRO A 191 22.20 -3.38 1.80
C PRO A 191 23.20 -3.03 0.70
N VAL A 192 23.07 -1.83 0.15
CA VAL A 192 23.96 -1.33 -0.90
C VAL A 192 25.14 -0.55 -0.30
N ALA A 193 26.21 -0.36 -1.08
CA ALA A 193 27.42 0.28 -0.58
C ALA A 193 27.19 1.78 -0.30
N ALA A 194 27.31 2.20 0.96
CA ALA A 194 27.06 3.57 1.41
C ALA A 194 27.79 4.64 0.56
N ARG A 195 29.06 4.39 0.22
CA ARG A 195 29.90 5.29 -0.61
C ARG A 195 29.35 5.54 -2.01
N ALA A 196 28.60 4.58 -2.57
CA ALA A 196 28.05 4.67 -3.92
C ALA A 196 26.60 5.17 -3.93
N HIS A 197 25.92 5.14 -2.79
CA HIS A 197 24.48 5.38 -2.64
C HIS A 197 24.20 6.52 -1.66
N THR A 198 24.63 7.74 -2.01
CA THR A 198 24.34 8.95 -1.23
C THR A 198 23.13 9.69 -1.79
N ALA A 199 22.41 10.41 -0.93
CA ALA A 199 21.21 11.16 -1.32
C ALA A 199 21.49 12.17 -2.46
N GLU A 200 22.65 12.83 -2.43
CA GLU A 200 23.07 13.81 -3.44
C GLU A 200 23.23 13.16 -4.81
N ARG A 201 23.77 11.94 -4.88
CA ARG A 201 23.98 11.24 -6.15
C ARG A 201 22.66 10.85 -6.80
N TYR A 202 21.71 10.37 -6.01
CA TYR A 202 20.36 10.08 -6.50
C TYR A 202 19.66 11.35 -7.00
N ARG A 203 19.68 12.42 -6.19
CA ARG A 203 19.06 13.70 -6.56
C ARG A 203 19.67 14.26 -7.85
N LYS A 204 21.00 14.29 -7.94
CA LYS A 204 21.71 14.73 -9.14
C LYS A 204 21.28 13.97 -10.40
N ILE A 205 21.24 12.63 -10.35
CA ILE A 205 20.84 11.81 -11.51
C ILE A 205 19.38 12.10 -11.89
N ILE A 206 18.48 12.22 -10.90
CA ILE A 206 17.06 12.52 -11.12
C ILE A 206 16.91 13.89 -11.80
N ASP A 207 17.53 14.93 -11.26
CA ASP A 207 17.43 16.31 -11.76
C ASP A 207 18.06 16.47 -13.16
N GLU A 208 19.12 15.70 -13.46
CA GLU A 208 19.78 15.72 -14.77
C GLU A 208 18.94 15.05 -15.88
N HIS A 209 18.10 14.07 -15.52
CA HIS A 209 17.42 13.23 -16.51
C HIS A 209 15.91 13.43 -16.57
N ILE A 210 15.28 13.99 -15.54
CA ILE A 210 13.82 14.12 -15.47
C ILE A 210 13.43 15.60 -15.57
N SER A 211 12.51 15.90 -16.49
CA SER A 211 11.94 17.24 -16.66
C SER A 211 10.41 17.17 -16.71
N PRO A 212 9.67 18.10 -16.09
CA PRO A 212 10.17 19.14 -15.17
C PRO A 212 10.74 18.54 -13.88
N VAL A 213 11.35 19.37 -13.03
CA VAL A 213 11.90 18.95 -11.74
C VAL A 213 10.80 18.36 -10.86
N VAL A 214 11.05 17.19 -10.27
CA VAL A 214 10.12 16.53 -9.35
C VAL A 214 10.13 17.27 -8.00
N LEU A 215 9.01 17.85 -7.62
CA LEU A 215 8.90 18.65 -6.40
C LEU A 215 8.72 17.76 -5.17
N GLY A 216 9.28 18.17 -4.02
CA GLY A 216 9.09 17.51 -2.72
C GLY A 216 9.72 16.13 -2.59
N LEU A 217 10.73 15.81 -3.41
CA LEU A 217 11.44 14.54 -3.36
C LEU A 217 12.28 14.42 -2.08
N GLU A 218 11.95 13.44 -1.25
CA GLU A 218 12.74 13.08 -0.06
C GLU A 218 13.59 11.84 -0.36
N ILE A 219 14.87 11.89 0.03
CA ILE A 219 15.81 10.78 -0.16
C ILE A 219 16.50 10.52 1.16
N ASP A 220 16.18 9.38 1.77
CA ASP A 220 16.73 8.94 3.03
C ASP A 220 17.72 7.80 2.80
N VAL A 221 18.86 7.85 3.50
CA VAL A 221 19.88 6.81 3.46
C VAL A 221 19.95 6.20 4.85
N VAL A 222 19.41 4.99 5.00
CA VAL A 222 19.26 4.32 6.29
C VAL A 222 20.35 3.25 6.46
N PRO A 223 21.13 3.25 7.54
CA PRO A 223 22.09 2.19 7.83
C PRO A 223 21.42 0.81 7.90
N ALA A 224 21.99 -0.20 7.25
CA ALA A 224 21.53 -1.58 7.28
C ALA A 224 22.71 -2.54 7.19
N GLY A 225 23.02 -3.27 8.27
CA GLY A 225 24.17 -4.17 8.31
C GLY A 225 25.49 -3.46 7.96
N CYS A 226 26.19 -3.94 6.92
CA CYS A 226 27.44 -3.35 6.43
C CYS A 226 27.25 -2.28 5.33
N GLY A 227 26.02 -1.93 4.99
CA GLY A 227 25.68 -0.99 3.93
C GLY A 227 24.53 -0.07 4.33
N VAL A 228 23.74 0.33 3.34
CA VAL A 228 22.56 1.20 3.52
C VAL A 228 21.38 0.68 2.70
N VAL A 229 20.17 1.00 3.14
CA VAL A 229 18.96 0.99 2.32
C VAL A 229 18.62 2.43 1.98
N VAL A 230 18.29 2.71 0.72
CA VAL A 230 17.91 4.06 0.28
C VAL A 230 16.41 4.11 0.03
N LEU A 231 15.74 5.08 0.63
CA LEU A 231 14.32 5.33 0.48
C LEU A 231 14.14 6.62 -0.30
N ILE A 232 13.36 6.58 -1.37
CA ILE A 232 13.05 7.75 -2.19
C ILE A 232 11.54 7.93 -2.16
N SER A 233 11.07 8.95 -1.44
CA SER A 233 9.65 9.32 -1.41
C SER A 233 9.35 10.27 -2.56
N ILE A 234 8.47 9.84 -3.46
CA ILE A 234 8.03 10.63 -4.61
C ILE A 234 6.60 11.11 -4.32
N PRO A 235 6.39 12.39 -3.95
CA PRO A 235 5.06 12.90 -3.69
C PRO A 235 4.23 12.95 -4.98
N ALA A 236 2.90 12.94 -4.84
CA ALA A 236 2.01 13.17 -5.97
C ALA A 236 2.27 14.56 -6.57
N GLN A 237 2.54 14.62 -7.86
CA GLN A 237 2.83 15.87 -8.56
C GLN A 237 1.54 16.53 -9.05
N PRO A 238 1.46 17.87 -9.06
CA PRO A 238 0.30 18.57 -9.59
C PRO A 238 0.03 18.18 -11.05
N GLU A 239 -1.22 17.90 -11.41
CA GLU A 239 -1.57 17.41 -12.75
C GLU A 239 -1.07 18.34 -13.87
N HIS A 240 -1.11 19.67 -13.66
CA HIS A 240 -0.62 20.66 -14.63
C HIS A 240 0.90 20.65 -14.87
N THR A 241 1.68 19.94 -14.05
CA THR A 241 3.13 19.76 -14.25
C THR A 241 3.47 18.49 -15.03
N LYS A 242 2.48 17.61 -15.25
CA LYS A 242 2.65 16.38 -16.00
C LYS A 242 2.57 16.65 -17.52
N PRO A 243 3.26 15.86 -18.35
CA PRO A 243 4.09 14.71 -17.97
C PRO A 243 5.51 15.06 -17.53
N PHE A 244 6.02 14.25 -16.60
CA PHE A 244 7.43 14.12 -16.30
C PHE A 244 8.08 13.18 -17.31
N VAL A 245 9.10 13.69 -17.98
CA VAL A 245 9.73 13.04 -19.11
C VAL A 245 11.19 12.75 -18.79
N VAL A 246 11.68 11.60 -19.27
CA VAL A 246 13.07 11.17 -19.08
C VAL A 246 13.86 11.49 -20.34
N ALA A 247 14.86 12.35 -20.23
CA ALA A 247 15.81 12.64 -21.29
C ALA A 247 16.73 11.44 -21.54
N LYS A 248 16.85 11.05 -22.80
CA LYS A 248 17.80 10.06 -23.33
C LYS A 248 18.56 10.67 -24.49
N HIS A 249 19.66 10.03 -24.87
CA HIS A 249 20.48 10.48 -26.00
C HIS A 249 19.69 10.54 -27.31
N GLU A 250 18.77 9.59 -27.53
CA GLU A 250 17.96 9.46 -28.74
C GLU A 250 16.57 10.13 -28.64
N GLY A 251 16.35 10.95 -27.60
CA GLY A 251 15.10 11.69 -27.40
C GLY A 251 14.51 11.50 -26.02
N THR A 252 13.20 11.62 -25.93
CA THR A 252 12.51 11.71 -24.64
C THR A 252 11.55 10.55 -24.44
N LEU A 253 11.58 9.95 -23.25
CA LEU A 253 10.70 8.86 -22.86
C LEU A 253 9.67 9.33 -21.84
N ILE A 254 8.43 8.88 -21.97
CA ILE A 254 7.37 9.11 -20.98
C ILE A 254 7.01 7.76 -20.37
N TYR A 255 7.07 7.70 -19.04
CA TYR A 255 6.69 6.52 -18.29
C TYR A 255 5.45 6.81 -17.43
N GLU A 256 4.54 5.84 -17.34
CA GLU A 256 3.32 5.95 -16.56
C GLU A 256 3.23 4.77 -15.58
N ARG A 257 2.84 5.03 -14.34
CA ARG A 257 2.51 3.99 -13.36
C ARG A 257 1.10 3.46 -13.64
N ARG A 258 0.97 2.16 -13.96
CA ARG A 258 -0.30 1.45 -14.14
C ARG A 258 -0.33 0.26 -13.20
N GLY A 259 -1.07 0.38 -12.09
CA GLY A 259 -1.00 -0.61 -11.01
C GLY A 259 0.41 -0.69 -10.44
N ASP A 260 0.93 -1.90 -10.26
CA ASP A 260 2.27 -2.18 -9.74
C ASP A 260 3.39 -2.03 -10.78
N ARG A 261 3.08 -1.69 -12.04
CA ARG A 261 4.06 -1.62 -13.13
C ARG A 261 4.24 -0.21 -13.66
N THR A 262 5.46 0.09 -14.06
CA THR A 262 5.80 1.29 -14.81
C THR A 262 5.95 0.96 -16.30
N VAL A 263 5.05 1.49 -17.12
CA VAL A 263 4.99 1.25 -18.57
C VAL A 263 5.53 2.46 -19.34
N ARG A 264 6.17 2.21 -20.49
CA ARG A 264 6.58 3.28 -21.41
C ARG A 264 5.41 3.59 -22.35
N LEU A 265 5.05 4.85 -22.49
CA LEU A 265 4.08 5.27 -23.50
C LEU A 265 4.69 5.13 -24.91
N SER A 266 3.90 4.56 -25.81
CA SER A 266 4.22 4.48 -27.24
C SER A 266 4.09 5.84 -27.92
N THR A 267 4.75 6.02 -29.06
CA THR A 267 4.62 7.22 -29.88
C THR A 267 3.17 7.50 -30.30
N ALA A 268 2.37 6.45 -30.52
CA ALA A 268 0.96 6.58 -30.86
C ALA A 268 0.14 7.12 -29.67
N GLU A 269 0.35 6.59 -28.46
CA GLU A 269 -0.30 7.10 -27.24
C GLU A 269 0.09 8.55 -26.97
N ILE A 270 1.37 8.90 -27.12
CA ILE A 270 1.84 10.29 -26.94
C ILE A 270 1.18 11.23 -27.96
N ARG A 271 1.11 10.84 -29.24
CA ARG A 271 0.43 11.63 -30.27
C ARG A 271 -1.06 11.79 -29.97
N ALA A 272 -1.72 10.74 -29.50
CA ALA A 272 -3.13 10.80 -29.12
C ALA A 272 -3.36 11.76 -27.94
N LEU A 273 -2.50 11.72 -26.92
CA LEU A 273 -2.55 12.65 -25.78
C LEU A 273 -2.34 14.10 -26.22
N LEU A 274 -1.35 14.35 -27.08
CA LEU A 274 -1.10 15.69 -27.62
C LEU A 274 -2.27 16.19 -28.49
N ALA A 275 -2.85 15.33 -29.33
CA ALA A 275 -3.99 15.67 -30.18
C ALA A 275 -5.27 15.95 -29.37
N ALA A 276 -5.46 15.26 -28.24
CA ALA A 276 -6.52 15.55 -27.27
C ALA A 276 -6.27 16.85 -26.47
N GLY A 277 -5.15 17.55 -26.74
CA GLY A 277 -4.78 18.79 -26.08
C GLY A 277 -4.31 18.59 -24.65
N TRP A 278 -3.76 17.40 -24.34
CA TRP A 278 -3.42 16.88 -23.01
C TRP A 278 -3.75 17.86 -21.86
N ARG A 279 -5.00 17.71 -21.38
CA ARG A 279 -5.50 18.19 -20.10
C ARG A 279 -5.85 16.96 -19.28
N ASN A 280 -4.96 16.53 -18.38
CA ASN A 280 -5.31 15.67 -17.25
C ASN A 280 -5.10 16.50 -15.98
#